data_AF-A0AAU9G5G0-F1
#
_entry.id   AF-A0AAU9G5G0-F1
#
_cell.length_a   1.000
_cell.length_b   1.000
_cell.length_c   1.000
_cell.angle_alpha   90.00
_cell.angle_beta   90.00
_cell.angle_gamma   90.00
#
_symmetry.space_group_name_H-M   'P 1'
#
loop_
_entity.id
_entity.type
_entity.pdbx_description
1 polymer ?
#
loop_
_entity_poly.entity_id
_entity_poly.type
_entity_poly.pdbx_seq_one_letter_code
_entity_poly.pdbx_strand_id
1 'polypeptide(L)'
;MTTEAFLLTVVALLVALLAPCRCQLLLWRSVSMPETLVGLSELPLALWSLNGSDLYETTFESLQWLSPLDLRRFDFLSASSSYQINRRYRNGSSVQRYYGHQLWKLHETRLSQPQLRAFWRHFGSSSHRPNPAHTQSLVSPFCSPIAGSEVWNINQDGIDIVIEQKNVAAARQFMQQVSFSYNVMIDDMEAAIDETYAEVASPQLYDSLPDGQQNQSRPWLEREGMLLTWRRYHDHGDIQQFLQTQLEAHAELVELVQIGLTRNKRPLEVIRISNGNPRNWAIVVDAGLQARDWLSPAALTYAIAKLTHLWSESKLEKMMRRIDWYFLPLANPDGYQYSRQTDRLWTKNRGFDTASGCYGVNLDRNFEHGWGASGSTSNPCKNLYRGAAAFSEPESRSLRNFLLGMRDYLGGYVSIGGYGQTVTYPWGDADYVTENQRQLKQTARQAVLSLRRLNQAEYSTGTSYRQKLARPGNSADWVQDRIEPQFVYNLFLKDQGRYGYLMPPHYIVESGEEVYEFLRTIAQQLQ
;
A
#
# COMPACT_ATOMS: atom_id res chain seq x y z
N MET A 1 -22.95 35.12 -32.62
CA MET A 1 -22.88 34.49 -33.96
C MET A 1 -21.76 33.45 -33.89
N THR A 2 -21.99 32.36 -33.16
CA THR A 2 -22.44 31.03 -33.66
C THR A 2 -21.31 30.32 -34.40
N THR A 3 -20.52 29.46 -33.74
CA THR A 3 -20.75 27.99 -33.61
C THR A 3 -21.37 27.36 -34.85
N GLU A 4 -20.52 26.84 -35.74
CA GLU A 4 -20.78 25.66 -36.58
C GLU A 4 -19.50 25.33 -37.39
N ALA A 5 -18.51 24.72 -36.73
CA ALA A 5 -17.39 24.04 -37.40
C ALA A 5 -16.90 22.82 -36.60
N PHE A 6 -17.74 22.28 -35.73
CA PHE A 6 -17.41 21.16 -34.85
C PHE A 6 -18.59 20.17 -34.78
N LEU A 7 -18.99 19.61 -35.92
CA LEU A 7 -19.82 18.40 -35.97
C LEU A 7 -19.89 17.89 -37.41
N LEU A 8 -19.88 16.55 -37.53
CA LEU A 8 -20.12 15.71 -38.71
C LEU A 8 -18.92 15.40 -39.61
N THR A 9 -18.20 14.32 -39.27
CA THR A 9 -18.37 13.09 -40.08
C THR A 9 -18.15 11.84 -39.21
N VAL A 10 -19.25 11.15 -38.92
CA VAL A 10 -19.32 9.85 -38.24
C VAL A 10 -20.06 8.90 -39.20
N VAL A 11 -19.50 7.69 -39.39
CA VAL A 11 -20.12 6.40 -39.82
C VAL A 11 -20.48 6.16 -41.30
N ALA A 12 -19.82 5.15 -41.89
CA ALA A 12 -20.40 3.99 -42.60
C ALA A 12 -19.24 3.01 -42.98
N LEU A 13 -18.97 1.91 -42.26
CA LEU A 13 -19.60 0.58 -42.18
C LEU A 13 -19.09 -0.44 -43.23
N LEU A 14 -18.44 -1.50 -42.70
CA LEU A 14 -18.37 -2.89 -43.14
C LEU A 14 -18.98 -3.26 -44.51
N VAL A 15 -18.13 -3.60 -45.49
CA VAL A 15 -18.32 -4.74 -46.41
C VAL A 15 -16.95 -5.24 -46.88
N ALA A 16 -16.52 -6.41 -46.39
CA ALA A 16 -15.75 -7.44 -47.11
C ALA A 16 -15.15 -8.42 -46.10
N LEU A 17 -16.00 -9.32 -45.58
CA LEU A 17 -15.53 -10.67 -45.25
C LEU A 17 -15.32 -11.40 -46.59
N LEU A 18 -14.24 -12.19 -46.64
CA LEU A 18 -14.00 -13.40 -47.45
C LEU A 18 -12.72 -13.36 -48.31
N ALA A 19 -11.87 -14.34 -48.03
CA ALA A 19 -10.74 -14.88 -48.79
C ALA A 19 -9.30 -14.47 -48.40
N PRO A 20 -8.34 -15.40 -48.50
CA PRO A 20 -7.09 -15.40 -47.75
C PRO A 20 -5.94 -14.90 -48.64
N CYS A 21 -5.34 -13.75 -48.34
CA CYS A 21 -3.97 -13.48 -48.76
C CYS A 21 -3.40 -12.22 -48.12
N ARG A 22 -2.17 -12.39 -47.61
CA ARG A 22 -1.11 -11.41 -47.34
C ARG A 22 -1.45 -9.94 -47.62
N CYS A 23 -1.52 -9.13 -46.57
CA CYS A 23 -1.20 -7.70 -46.62
C CYS A 23 -0.46 -7.28 -45.35
N GLN A 24 0.69 -6.62 -45.54
CA GLN A 24 1.52 -6.01 -44.50
C GLN A 24 0.75 -4.85 -43.84
N LEU A 25 0.75 -4.80 -42.51
CA LEU A 25 0.15 -3.70 -41.74
C LEU A 25 1.22 -2.63 -41.50
N LEU A 26 1.08 -1.48 -42.15
CA LEU A 26 1.94 -0.32 -41.93
C LEU A 26 1.37 0.46 -40.73
N LEU A 27 2.05 0.41 -39.58
CA LEU A 27 1.70 1.17 -38.39
C LEU A 27 2.46 2.50 -38.40
N TRP A 28 1.72 3.61 -38.46
CA TRP A 28 2.27 4.96 -38.35
C TRP A 28 2.30 5.38 -36.87
N ARG A 29 3.45 5.90 -36.40
CA ARG A 29 3.60 6.48 -35.06
C ARG A 29 3.74 7.99 -35.23
N SER A 30 2.85 8.77 -34.61
CA SER A 30 2.97 10.23 -34.61
C SER A 30 4.13 10.64 -33.72
N VAL A 31 5.24 11.04 -34.33
CA VAL A 31 6.29 11.82 -33.67
C VAL A 31 6.11 13.26 -34.12
N SER A 32 5.88 14.17 -33.19
CA SER A 32 6.01 15.60 -33.46
C SER A 32 7.49 15.92 -33.68
N MET A 33 7.89 16.17 -34.93
CA MET A 33 9.20 16.74 -35.25
C MET A 33 9.03 18.21 -35.63
N PRO A 34 9.95 19.11 -35.23
CA PRO A 34 9.94 20.49 -35.68
C PRO A 34 10.22 20.56 -37.19
N GLU A 35 9.57 21.49 -37.87
CA GLU A 35 9.82 21.78 -39.28
C GLU A 35 11.25 22.27 -39.47
N THR A 36 12.15 21.37 -39.89
CA THR A 36 13.24 21.55 -40.87
C THR A 36 14.30 20.47 -40.65
N LEU A 37 14.43 19.52 -41.58
CA LEU A 37 15.70 19.04 -42.14
C LEU A 37 15.49 17.87 -43.11
N VAL A 38 16.15 18.01 -44.25
CA VAL A 38 16.21 17.09 -45.40
C VAL A 38 17.30 16.03 -45.14
N GLY A 39 17.02 14.77 -45.45
CA GLY A 39 18.04 13.72 -45.61
C GLY A 39 17.77 12.43 -44.81
N LEU A 40 17.08 11.46 -45.42
CA LEU A 40 17.01 10.09 -44.94
C LEU A 40 17.75 9.16 -45.92
N SER A 41 19.02 8.92 -45.63
CA SER A 41 19.72 7.72 -46.07
C SER A 41 20.71 7.35 -44.97
N GLU A 42 20.33 6.34 -44.19
CA GLU A 42 21.12 5.54 -43.22
C GLU A 42 20.33 5.30 -41.92
N LEU A 43 19.47 4.28 -41.96
CA LEU A 43 19.11 3.52 -40.75
C LEU A 43 19.48 2.04 -41.00
N PRO A 44 20.16 1.35 -40.06
CA PRO A 44 20.70 0.02 -40.29
C PRO A 44 19.62 -1.05 -40.46
N LEU A 45 19.84 -1.96 -41.42
CA LEU A 45 19.03 -3.15 -41.75
C LEU A 45 18.92 -4.22 -40.63
N ALA A 46 19.29 -3.89 -39.38
CA ALA A 46 19.19 -4.80 -38.23
C ALA A 46 17.77 -4.91 -37.65
N LEU A 47 16.79 -4.17 -38.17
CA LEU A 47 15.39 -4.19 -37.73
C LEU A 47 14.50 -5.25 -38.43
N TRP A 48 15.07 -6.08 -39.31
CA TRP A 48 14.30 -6.96 -40.22
C TRP A 48 14.44 -8.46 -39.94
N SER A 49 14.84 -8.86 -38.73
CA SER A 49 14.82 -10.27 -38.34
C SER A 49 14.43 -10.46 -36.88
N LEU A 50 13.19 -10.14 -36.55
CA LEU A 50 12.53 -10.67 -35.36
C LEU A 50 11.51 -11.70 -35.80
N ASN A 51 11.66 -12.92 -35.29
CA ASN A 51 10.79 -14.03 -35.60
C ASN A 51 9.39 -13.76 -35.01
N GLY A 52 8.32 -14.20 -35.69
CA GLY A 52 6.95 -13.82 -35.32
C GLY A 52 6.53 -14.21 -33.90
N SER A 53 7.15 -15.23 -33.31
CA SER A 53 6.97 -15.63 -31.91
C SER A 53 7.63 -14.67 -30.91
N ASP A 54 8.81 -14.14 -31.23
CA ASP A 54 9.55 -13.23 -30.36
C ASP A 54 8.91 -11.84 -30.35
N LEU A 55 8.37 -11.43 -31.50
CA LEU A 55 7.58 -10.21 -31.64
C LEU A 55 6.22 -10.35 -30.93
N TYR A 56 5.60 -11.54 -30.94
CA TYR A 56 4.39 -11.79 -30.17
C TYR A 56 4.65 -11.77 -28.66
N GLU A 57 5.70 -12.41 -28.15
CA GLU A 57 6.06 -12.39 -26.72
C GLU A 57 6.46 -10.98 -26.25
N THR A 58 7.34 -10.27 -26.98
CA THR A 58 7.75 -8.91 -26.58
C THR A 58 6.67 -7.86 -26.77
N THR A 59 5.80 -7.99 -27.78
CA THR A 59 4.69 -7.05 -28.02
C THR A 59 3.50 -7.37 -27.12
N PHE A 60 3.23 -8.64 -26.79
CA PHE A 60 2.14 -8.98 -25.88
C PHE A 60 2.52 -8.73 -24.42
N GLU A 61 3.77 -8.95 -23.98
CA GLU A 61 4.22 -8.55 -22.62
C GLU A 61 4.28 -7.03 -22.44
N SER A 62 4.62 -6.26 -23.48
CA SER A 62 4.60 -4.79 -23.42
C SER A 62 3.19 -4.19 -23.63
N LEU A 63 2.26 -4.90 -24.26
CA LEU A 63 0.86 -4.50 -24.46
C LEU A 63 -0.13 -5.07 -23.43
N GLN A 64 0.29 -5.84 -22.43
CA GLN A 64 -0.60 -6.23 -21.31
C GLN A 64 -1.15 -5.01 -20.56
N TRP A 65 -0.52 -3.85 -20.75
CA TRP A 65 -0.94 -2.56 -20.19
C TRP A 65 -1.84 -1.74 -21.13
N LEU A 66 -2.06 -2.14 -22.39
CA LEU A 66 -2.70 -1.30 -23.42
C LEU A 66 -3.72 -1.97 -24.37
N SER A 67 -4.20 -3.20 -24.13
CA SER A 67 -5.30 -3.77 -24.95
C SER A 67 -6.63 -3.93 -24.21
N PRO A 68 -7.68 -3.19 -24.60
CA PRO A 68 -9.00 -3.26 -23.99
C PRO A 68 -9.99 -3.91 -24.98
N LEU A 69 -10.33 -5.18 -24.76
CA LEU A 69 -11.45 -5.81 -25.47
C LEU A 69 -12.75 -5.57 -24.71
N ASP A 70 -13.34 -4.38 -24.93
CA ASP A 70 -14.78 -4.12 -25.17
C ASP A 70 -15.12 -2.61 -25.16
N LEU A 71 -14.30 -1.81 -25.85
CA LEU A 71 -14.25 -0.35 -25.71
C LEU A 71 -15.38 0.47 -26.34
N ARG A 72 -16.57 -0.07 -26.68
CA ARG A 72 -17.65 0.73 -27.31
C ARG A 72 -19.09 0.39 -26.92
N ARG A 73 -19.34 -0.50 -25.97
CA ARG A 73 -20.70 -0.82 -25.48
C ARG A 73 -21.00 -0.36 -24.06
N PHE A 74 -20.03 0.22 -23.38
CA PHE A 74 -20.16 0.71 -22.01
C PHE A 74 -19.84 2.19 -21.99
N ASP A 75 -20.55 2.97 -21.20
CA ASP A 75 -20.26 4.39 -21.00
C ASP A 75 -19.04 4.52 -20.05
N PHE A 76 -17.83 4.31 -20.61
CA PHE A 76 -16.55 4.24 -19.89
C PHE A 76 -16.05 5.59 -19.34
N LEU A 77 -16.72 6.68 -19.68
CA LEU A 77 -16.40 8.01 -19.13
C LEU A 77 -17.30 8.37 -17.93
N SER A 78 -18.25 7.52 -17.57
CA SER A 78 -19.00 7.68 -16.34
C SER A 78 -18.24 7.07 -15.16
N ALA A 79 -18.22 7.78 -14.02
CA ALA A 79 -17.69 7.27 -12.74
C ALA A 79 -18.24 5.87 -12.41
N SER A 80 -19.51 5.62 -12.78
CA SER A 80 -20.22 4.34 -12.69
C SER A 80 -19.60 3.15 -13.44
N SER A 81 -18.73 3.37 -14.45
CA SER A 81 -18.10 2.26 -15.20
C SER A 81 -16.96 1.60 -14.43
N SER A 82 -16.24 2.34 -13.58
CA SER A 82 -15.09 1.85 -12.84
C SER A 82 -15.47 1.06 -11.58
N TYR A 83 -16.61 1.37 -10.94
CA TYR A 83 -17.26 0.51 -9.94
C TYR A 83 -17.55 -0.90 -10.48
N GLN A 84 -18.00 -1.01 -11.74
CA GLN A 84 -18.22 -2.30 -12.38
C GLN A 84 -16.90 -3.05 -12.66
N ILE A 85 -15.81 -2.34 -12.96
CA ILE A 85 -14.46 -2.93 -13.14
C ILE A 85 -13.93 -3.49 -11.82
N ASN A 86 -14.05 -2.74 -10.72
CA ASN A 86 -13.64 -3.19 -9.39
C ASN A 86 -14.46 -4.39 -8.90
N ARG A 87 -15.78 -4.43 -9.18
CA ARG A 87 -16.61 -5.63 -8.94
C ARG A 87 -16.34 -6.77 -9.92
N ARG A 88 -15.79 -6.51 -11.11
CA ARG A 88 -15.47 -7.55 -12.09
C ARG A 88 -14.51 -8.58 -11.52
N TYR A 89 -13.52 -8.13 -10.76
CA TYR A 89 -12.59 -9.03 -10.08
C TYR A 89 -13.29 -9.84 -9.00
N ARG A 90 -14.19 -9.24 -8.22
CA ARG A 90 -14.92 -9.93 -7.13
C ARG A 90 -15.70 -11.14 -7.65
N ASN A 91 -16.31 -11.07 -8.83
CA ASN A 91 -17.15 -12.16 -9.36
C ASN A 91 -16.36 -13.32 -9.99
N GLY A 92 -15.03 -13.30 -9.97
CA GLY A 92 -14.20 -14.40 -10.44
C GLY A 92 -14.32 -15.66 -9.57
N SER A 93 -14.26 -16.84 -10.20
CA SER A 93 -14.27 -18.12 -9.47
C SER A 93 -13.00 -18.39 -8.66
N SER A 94 -11.91 -17.68 -8.96
CA SER A 94 -10.64 -17.75 -8.25
C SER A 94 -10.55 -16.86 -7.01
N VAL A 95 -11.58 -16.05 -6.73
CA VAL A 95 -11.59 -15.11 -5.60
C VAL A 95 -11.84 -15.83 -4.29
N GLN A 96 -11.00 -15.58 -3.30
CA GLN A 96 -11.19 -16.04 -1.94
C GLN A 96 -12.36 -15.29 -1.29
N ARG A 97 -13.33 -16.06 -0.76
CA ARG A 97 -14.53 -15.55 -0.10
C ARG A 97 -14.49 -15.86 1.40
N TYR A 98 -15.03 -14.95 2.18
CA TYR A 98 -15.00 -14.93 3.64
C TYR A 98 -16.42 -14.94 4.26
N TYR A 99 -17.38 -15.57 3.58
CA TYR A 99 -18.75 -15.71 4.06
C TYR A 99 -18.80 -16.22 5.50
N GLY A 100 -19.50 -15.48 6.36
CA GLY A 100 -19.70 -15.80 7.77
C GLY A 100 -18.42 -15.84 8.63
N HIS A 101 -17.27 -15.42 8.11
CA HIS A 101 -16.09 -15.17 8.94
C HIS A 101 -16.32 -13.92 9.78
N GLN A 102 -15.72 -13.89 10.96
CA GLN A 102 -15.85 -12.78 11.91
C GLN A 102 -14.48 -12.28 12.35
N LEU A 103 -14.34 -10.98 12.56
CA LEU A 103 -13.17 -10.39 13.21
C LEU A 103 -13.51 -10.14 14.68
N TRP A 104 -12.75 -10.76 15.58
CA TRP A 104 -12.93 -10.62 17.02
C TRP A 104 -11.74 -9.88 17.64
N LYS A 105 -12.00 -9.04 18.64
CA LYS A 105 -10.98 -8.44 19.51
C LYS A 105 -11.03 -9.12 20.86
N LEU A 106 -9.98 -9.86 21.20
CA LEU A 106 -9.81 -10.50 22.50
C LEU A 106 -9.14 -9.52 23.47
N HIS A 107 -9.77 -9.25 24.62
CA HIS A 107 -9.26 -8.35 25.65
C HIS A 107 -8.30 -9.05 26.60
N GLU A 108 -7.31 -9.75 26.03
CA GLU A 108 -6.20 -10.36 26.76
C GLU A 108 -4.95 -10.34 25.89
N THR A 109 -3.87 -9.80 26.44
CA THR A 109 -2.63 -9.56 25.69
C THR A 109 -1.44 -10.35 26.22
N ARG A 110 -1.60 -11.05 27.37
CA ARG A 110 -0.57 -11.91 27.95
C ARG A 110 -0.58 -13.26 27.24
N LEU A 111 0.31 -13.39 26.25
CA LEU A 111 0.49 -14.63 25.48
C LEU A 111 0.83 -15.86 26.35
N SER A 112 1.31 -15.66 27.58
CA SER A 112 1.56 -16.73 28.55
C SER A 112 0.31 -17.26 29.25
N GLN A 113 -0.84 -16.60 29.13
CA GLN A 113 -2.08 -17.04 29.79
C GLN A 113 -2.54 -18.40 29.25
N PRO A 114 -2.75 -19.41 30.13
CA PRO A 114 -3.12 -20.76 29.70
C PRO A 114 -4.41 -20.83 28.87
N GLN A 115 -5.43 -20.03 29.26
CA GLN A 115 -6.71 -19.98 28.55
C GLN A 115 -6.56 -19.39 27.14
N LEU A 116 -5.77 -18.32 26.99
CA LEU A 116 -5.47 -17.73 25.69
C LEU A 116 -4.69 -18.72 24.82
N ARG A 117 -3.68 -19.42 25.36
CA ARG A 117 -2.95 -20.48 24.64
C ARG A 117 -3.84 -21.66 24.26
N ALA A 118 -4.84 -22.01 25.06
CA ALA A 118 -5.84 -23.00 24.71
C ALA A 118 -6.72 -22.51 23.56
N PHE A 119 -7.19 -21.26 23.61
CA PHE A 119 -7.92 -20.63 22.53
C PHE A 119 -7.15 -20.70 21.19
N TRP A 120 -5.86 -20.33 21.18
CA TRP A 120 -5.02 -20.43 19.98
C TRP A 120 -4.85 -21.86 19.48
N ARG A 121 -4.74 -22.85 20.37
CA ARG A 121 -4.65 -24.26 19.95
C ARG A 121 -5.92 -24.76 19.27
N HIS A 122 -7.08 -24.24 19.66
CA HIS A 122 -8.37 -24.67 19.12
C HIS A 122 -8.79 -23.88 17.88
N PHE A 123 -8.57 -22.57 17.87
CA PHE A 123 -9.09 -21.65 16.85
C PHE A 123 -8.01 -20.97 16.02
N GLY A 124 -6.74 -21.23 16.36
CA GLY A 124 -5.61 -20.87 15.52
C GLY A 124 -5.57 -21.71 14.25
N SER A 125 -6.00 -21.15 13.12
CA SER A 125 -6.10 -21.83 11.82
C SER A 125 -4.88 -22.69 11.43
N SER A 126 -5.15 -23.98 11.30
CA SER A 126 -4.37 -24.92 10.51
C SER A 126 -4.61 -24.70 9.01
N SER A 127 -4.36 -23.50 8.48
CA SER A 127 -4.24 -23.34 7.04
C SER A 127 -2.90 -23.99 6.62
N HIS A 128 -3.04 -25.17 6.00
CA HIS A 128 -2.02 -26.16 5.59
C HIS A 128 -1.59 -27.15 6.70
N ARG A 129 -2.02 -28.42 6.54
CA ARG A 129 -1.58 -29.56 7.37
C ARG A 129 -0.04 -29.65 7.35
N PRO A 130 0.65 -29.77 8.50
CA PRO A 130 2.05 -30.15 8.50
C PRO A 130 2.19 -31.62 8.06
N ASN A 131 3.19 -31.88 7.21
CA ASN A 131 3.69 -33.22 6.92
C ASN A 131 4.26 -33.82 8.24
N PRO A 132 3.87 -35.03 8.68
CA PRO A 132 4.19 -35.55 10.01
C PRO A 132 5.68 -35.85 10.33
N ALA A 133 6.62 -35.48 9.47
CA ALA A 133 8.01 -35.92 9.58
C ALA A 133 8.94 -35.09 10.51
N HIS A 134 8.49 -33.98 11.11
CA HIS A 134 9.37 -33.16 11.96
C HIS A 134 8.71 -32.71 13.26
N THR A 135 8.67 -33.61 14.25
CA THR A 135 8.45 -33.25 15.66
C THR A 135 9.62 -33.75 16.48
N GLN A 136 10.66 -32.94 16.57
CA GLN A 136 11.67 -32.96 17.65
C GLN A 136 12.62 -31.78 17.46
N SER A 137 12.30 -30.62 18.04
CA SER A 137 13.33 -29.76 18.62
C SER A 137 12.73 -28.86 19.68
N LEU A 138 13.47 -28.79 20.80
CA LEU A 138 13.18 -28.08 22.02
C LEU A 138 13.12 -26.57 21.75
N VAL A 139 11.98 -25.93 22.02
CA VAL A 139 11.83 -24.46 21.99
C VAL A 139 11.38 -23.96 23.36
N SER A 140 12.09 -22.92 23.82
CA SER A 140 11.89 -22.16 25.05
C SER A 140 10.41 -21.90 25.44
N PRO A 141 10.07 -21.90 26.74
CA PRO A 141 8.70 -21.76 27.23
C PRO A 141 8.07 -20.36 27.01
N PHE A 142 8.79 -19.41 26.41
CA PHE A 142 8.34 -18.04 26.20
C PHE A 142 7.70 -17.75 24.84
N CYS A 143 7.75 -18.68 23.88
CA CYS A 143 7.09 -18.52 22.58
C CYS A 143 6.81 -19.91 21.97
N SER A 144 5.66 -20.50 22.30
CA SER A 144 5.08 -21.47 21.36
C SER A 144 4.73 -20.71 20.08
N PRO A 145 4.94 -21.31 18.89
CA PRO A 145 4.64 -20.66 17.63
C PRO A 145 3.19 -20.17 17.67
N ILE A 146 2.98 -18.89 17.32
CA ILE A 146 1.64 -18.33 17.12
C ILE A 146 1.05 -19.13 15.95
N ALA A 147 0.40 -20.23 16.33
CA ALA A 147 -0.18 -21.19 15.42
C ALA A 147 -1.53 -20.63 15.04
N GLY A 148 -1.59 -20.02 13.87
CA GLY A 148 -2.57 -20.50 12.93
C GLY A 148 -3.64 -19.51 12.48
N SER A 149 -4.31 -18.78 13.35
CA SER A 149 -5.34 -17.82 12.90
C SER A 149 -4.69 -16.55 12.39
N GLU A 150 -5.33 -15.90 11.43
CA GLU A 150 -4.85 -14.61 10.93
C GLU A 150 -5.00 -13.57 12.05
N VAL A 151 -3.93 -13.40 12.82
CA VAL A 151 -3.79 -12.27 13.73
C VAL A 151 -3.64 -11.04 12.86
N TRP A 152 -4.61 -10.15 12.95
CA TRP A 152 -4.59 -8.88 12.23
C TRP A 152 -3.74 -7.88 12.96
N ASN A 153 -3.91 -7.79 14.27
CA ASN A 153 -3.18 -6.86 15.11
C ASN A 153 -3.03 -7.38 16.55
N ILE A 154 -1.95 -6.96 17.21
CA ILE A 154 -1.77 -7.09 18.65
C ILE A 154 -1.39 -5.69 19.12
N ASN A 155 -2.18 -5.11 20.01
CA ASN A 155 -1.88 -3.80 20.56
C ASN A 155 -2.13 -3.79 22.08
N GLN A 156 -2.11 -2.60 22.68
CA GLN A 156 -2.35 -2.46 24.12
C GLN A 156 -3.77 -2.88 24.53
N ASP A 157 -4.75 -2.72 23.64
CA ASP A 157 -6.16 -2.98 23.93
C ASP A 157 -6.54 -4.45 23.80
N GLY A 158 -5.88 -5.20 22.92
CA GLY A 158 -6.26 -6.59 22.67
C GLY A 158 -5.56 -7.24 21.48
N ILE A 159 -6.07 -8.42 21.13
CA ILE A 159 -5.64 -9.19 19.96
C ILE A 159 -6.80 -9.33 18.98
N ASP A 160 -6.58 -8.86 17.76
CA ASP A 160 -7.57 -8.93 16.68
C ASP A 160 -7.33 -10.19 15.87
N ILE A 161 -8.33 -11.06 15.82
CA ILE A 161 -8.26 -12.40 15.25
C ILE A 161 -9.44 -12.67 14.32
N VAL A 162 -9.16 -13.20 13.13
CA VAL A 162 -10.18 -13.73 12.24
C VAL A 162 -10.59 -15.14 12.67
N ILE A 163 -11.90 -15.32 12.86
CA ILE A 163 -12.53 -16.61 13.16
C ILE A 163 -13.24 -17.11 11.90
N GLU A 164 -12.83 -18.28 11.42
CA GLU A 164 -13.48 -18.96 10.30
C GLU A 164 -14.94 -19.30 10.64
N GLN A 165 -15.85 -19.18 9.66
CA GLN A 165 -17.29 -19.42 9.85
C GLN A 165 -17.61 -20.71 10.62
N LYS A 166 -16.96 -21.82 10.25
CA LYS A 166 -17.16 -23.13 10.88
C LYS A 166 -16.80 -23.17 12.37
N ASN A 167 -15.94 -22.25 12.83
CA ASN A 167 -15.43 -22.19 14.19
C ASN A 167 -16.17 -21.17 15.06
N VAL A 168 -17.02 -20.30 14.49
CA VAL A 168 -17.68 -19.20 15.23
C VAL A 168 -18.50 -19.73 16.42
N ALA A 169 -19.32 -20.77 16.22
CA ALA A 169 -20.15 -21.33 17.28
C ALA A 169 -19.30 -21.95 18.42
N ALA A 170 -18.28 -22.72 18.07
CA ALA A 170 -17.37 -23.34 19.03
C ALA A 170 -16.54 -22.29 19.78
N ALA A 171 -16.09 -21.24 19.10
CA ALA A 171 -15.38 -20.13 19.72
C ALA A 171 -16.26 -19.39 20.73
N ARG A 172 -17.56 -19.17 20.44
CA ARG A 172 -18.49 -18.53 21.39
C ARG A 172 -18.69 -19.38 22.64
N GLN A 173 -18.86 -20.69 22.49
CA GLN A 173 -18.96 -21.61 23.62
C GLN A 173 -17.69 -21.63 24.47
N PHE A 174 -16.52 -21.63 23.83
CA PHE A 174 -15.25 -21.54 24.54
C PHE A 174 -15.12 -20.22 25.31
N MET A 175 -15.54 -19.10 24.71
CA MET A 175 -15.49 -17.78 25.35
C MET A 175 -16.39 -17.68 26.59
N GLN A 176 -17.42 -18.52 26.74
CA GLN A 176 -18.24 -18.58 27.97
C GLN A 176 -17.52 -19.22 29.15
N GLN A 177 -16.43 -19.96 28.90
CA GLN A 177 -15.68 -20.73 29.90
C GLN A 177 -14.38 -20.06 30.34
N VAL A 178 -13.99 -18.95 29.69
CA VAL A 178 -12.75 -18.23 29.99
C VAL A 178 -13.00 -16.97 30.81
N SER A 179 -11.93 -16.47 31.42
CA SER A 179 -11.98 -15.29 32.30
C SER A 179 -11.83 -13.95 31.58
N PHE A 180 -11.41 -13.94 30.32
CA PHE A 180 -11.23 -12.71 29.54
C PHE A 180 -12.40 -12.48 28.57
N SER A 181 -12.67 -11.22 28.25
CA SER A 181 -13.76 -10.83 27.37
C SER A 181 -13.33 -10.71 25.91
N TYR A 182 -14.31 -10.62 25.01
CA TYR A 182 -14.09 -10.35 23.59
C TYR A 182 -15.19 -9.46 23.03
N ASN A 183 -14.88 -8.76 21.95
CA ASN A 183 -15.85 -8.06 21.12
C ASN A 183 -15.84 -8.63 19.70
N VAL A 184 -17.00 -8.74 19.07
CA VAL A 184 -17.09 -8.96 17.62
C VAL A 184 -16.98 -7.59 16.97
N MET A 185 -15.87 -7.35 16.27
CA MET A 185 -15.61 -6.09 15.58
C MET A 185 -16.28 -6.06 14.21
N ILE A 186 -16.19 -7.19 13.49
CA ILE A 186 -16.86 -7.41 12.20
C ILE A 186 -17.59 -8.75 12.29
N ASP A 187 -18.90 -8.72 12.13
CA ASP A 187 -19.79 -9.88 12.20
C ASP A 187 -20.02 -10.56 10.85
N ASP A 188 -19.89 -9.81 9.75
CA ASP A 188 -19.83 -10.31 8.38
C ASP A 188 -18.64 -9.70 7.63
N MET A 189 -17.54 -10.47 7.56
CA MET A 189 -16.35 -10.06 6.84
C MET A 189 -16.57 -9.91 5.33
N GLU A 190 -17.48 -10.68 4.73
CA GLU A 190 -17.71 -10.58 3.28
C GLU A 190 -18.39 -9.25 2.92
N ALA A 191 -19.38 -8.85 3.72
CA ALA A 191 -20.04 -7.55 3.57
C ALA A 191 -19.06 -6.39 3.78
N ALA A 192 -18.20 -6.47 4.80
CA ALA A 192 -17.16 -5.48 5.04
C ALA A 192 -16.15 -5.41 3.87
N ILE A 193 -15.80 -6.56 3.27
CA ILE A 193 -14.97 -6.59 2.06
C ILE A 193 -15.69 -5.89 0.91
N ASP A 194 -16.96 -6.20 0.66
CA ASP A 194 -17.74 -5.57 -0.42
C ASP A 194 -17.79 -4.03 -0.29
N GLU A 195 -17.92 -3.51 0.94
CA GLU A 195 -17.89 -2.07 1.20
C GLU A 195 -16.56 -1.43 0.76
N THR A 196 -15.43 -2.13 0.86
CA THR A 196 -14.13 -1.61 0.38
C THR A 196 -14.05 -1.43 -1.14
N TYR A 197 -14.95 -2.06 -1.92
CA TYR A 197 -15.00 -1.89 -3.38
C TYR A 197 -15.99 -0.80 -3.82
N ALA A 198 -16.72 -0.19 -2.88
CA ALA A 198 -17.65 0.89 -3.17
C ALA A 198 -16.94 2.15 -3.66
N GLU A 199 -17.71 3.04 -4.29
CA GLU A 199 -17.27 4.39 -4.64
C GLU A 199 -18.15 5.40 -3.92
N VAL A 200 -17.54 6.36 -3.25
CA VAL A 200 -18.22 7.43 -2.51
C VAL A 200 -18.71 8.48 -3.50
N ALA A 201 -19.96 8.95 -3.38
CA ALA A 201 -20.45 10.03 -4.23
C ALA A 201 -19.73 11.35 -3.90
N SER A 202 -19.47 12.22 -4.89
CA SER A 202 -18.72 13.46 -4.67
C SER A 202 -19.25 14.32 -3.50
N PRO A 203 -20.56 14.54 -3.31
CA PRO A 203 -21.07 15.32 -2.18
C PRO A 203 -20.71 14.72 -0.81
N GLN A 204 -20.77 13.39 -0.68
CA GLN A 204 -20.47 12.67 0.55
C GLN A 204 -18.99 12.71 0.92
N LEU A 205 -18.12 12.94 -0.07
CA LEU A 205 -16.68 13.15 0.14
C LEU A 205 -16.40 14.47 0.88
N TYR A 206 -17.24 15.49 0.69
CA TYR A 206 -17.12 16.78 1.36
C TYR A 206 -17.76 16.76 2.75
N ASP A 207 -18.83 15.97 2.95
CA ASP A 207 -19.49 15.81 4.26
C ASP A 207 -18.65 15.10 5.32
N SER A 208 -17.68 14.25 4.91
CA SER A 208 -16.75 13.58 5.83
C SER A 208 -15.63 14.50 6.36
N LEU A 209 -15.62 15.76 5.96
CA LEU A 209 -14.64 16.74 6.39
C LEU A 209 -15.06 17.40 7.71
N PRO A 210 -14.10 17.78 8.57
CA PRO A 210 -14.36 18.57 9.77
C PRO A 210 -15.13 19.85 9.44
N ASP A 211 -16.08 20.24 10.30
CA ASP A 211 -17.06 21.34 10.15
C ASP A 211 -16.45 22.70 9.70
N GLY A 212 -15.14 22.91 9.84
CA GLY A 212 -14.41 24.11 9.41
C GLY A 212 -13.76 24.04 8.01
N GLN A 213 -13.73 22.87 7.36
CA GLN A 213 -13.07 22.67 6.07
C GLN A 213 -14.02 22.32 4.92
N GLN A 214 -15.32 22.15 5.17
CA GLN A 214 -16.33 21.85 4.13
C GLN A 214 -16.43 22.96 3.06
N ASN A 215 -16.15 24.22 3.43
CA ASN A 215 -16.24 25.38 2.54
C ASN A 215 -14.93 25.70 1.78
N GLN A 216 -13.86 24.91 1.94
CA GLN A 216 -12.59 25.15 1.23
C GLN A 216 -12.57 24.36 -0.08
N SER A 217 -12.38 25.05 -1.20
CA SER A 217 -12.12 24.36 -2.47
C SER A 217 -10.86 23.50 -2.33
N ARG A 218 -10.93 22.26 -2.81
CA ARG A 218 -9.80 21.31 -2.82
C ARG A 218 -9.49 20.93 -4.28
N PRO A 219 -8.86 21.82 -5.06
CA PRO A 219 -8.67 21.57 -6.49
C PRO A 219 -7.77 20.37 -6.78
N TRP A 220 -7.03 19.88 -5.78
CA TRP A 220 -6.26 18.65 -5.91
C TRP A 220 -7.11 17.38 -5.87
N LEU A 221 -8.36 17.42 -5.36
CA LEU A 221 -9.28 16.26 -5.29
C LEU A 221 -9.96 15.93 -6.63
N GLU A 222 -10.23 16.95 -7.44
CA GLU A 222 -10.99 16.84 -8.68
C GLU A 222 -10.18 17.43 -9.82
N ARG A 223 -9.48 16.57 -10.57
CA ARG A 223 -8.80 16.94 -11.81
C ARG A 223 -9.46 16.22 -12.97
N GLU A 224 -9.89 16.98 -13.98
CA GLU A 224 -10.45 16.40 -15.20
C GLU A 224 -9.44 15.46 -15.85
N GLY A 225 -9.89 14.25 -16.21
CA GLY A 225 -9.07 13.26 -16.90
C GLY A 225 -8.19 12.35 -16.02
N MET A 226 -8.17 12.51 -14.70
CA MET A 226 -7.45 11.58 -13.81
C MET A 226 -8.29 10.33 -13.46
N LEU A 227 -7.70 9.14 -13.60
CA LEU A 227 -8.32 7.89 -13.15
C LEU A 227 -8.30 7.72 -11.63
N LEU A 228 -7.20 8.12 -10.98
CA LEU A 228 -7.08 8.06 -9.53
C LEU A 228 -7.92 9.18 -8.90
N THR A 229 -8.91 8.78 -8.10
CA THR A 229 -9.80 9.66 -7.35
C THR A 229 -9.87 9.17 -5.92
N TRP A 230 -9.83 10.04 -4.92
CA TRP A 230 -9.87 9.59 -3.51
C TRP A 230 -11.27 9.17 -3.03
N ARG A 231 -12.14 8.78 -3.98
CA ARG A 231 -13.52 8.31 -3.77
C ARG A 231 -13.61 6.79 -3.67
N ARG A 232 -12.54 6.07 -4.05
CA ARG A 232 -12.43 4.60 -4.01
C ARG A 232 -10.97 4.19 -3.85
N TYR A 233 -10.72 2.90 -3.63
CA TYR A 233 -9.38 2.34 -3.75
C TYR A 233 -9.02 2.05 -5.21
N HIS A 234 -7.74 2.27 -5.54
CA HIS A 234 -7.19 2.25 -6.89
C HIS A 234 -6.21 1.10 -7.08
N ASP A 235 -6.05 0.59 -8.31
CA ASP A 235 -5.07 -0.48 -8.57
C ASP A 235 -3.68 0.12 -8.78
N HIS A 236 -2.70 -0.77 -8.95
CA HIS A 236 -1.35 -0.33 -9.25
C HIS A 236 -1.27 0.50 -10.54
N GLY A 237 -2.05 0.17 -11.58
CA GLY A 237 -2.02 0.91 -12.85
C GLY A 237 -2.54 2.34 -12.69
N ASP A 238 -3.66 2.50 -11.97
CA ASP A 238 -4.21 3.80 -11.58
C ASP A 238 -3.17 4.63 -10.78
N ILE A 239 -2.46 4.01 -9.84
CA ILE A 239 -1.41 4.68 -9.04
C ILE A 239 -0.21 5.08 -9.91
N GLN A 240 0.24 4.23 -10.82
CA GLN A 240 1.34 4.56 -11.74
C GLN A 240 0.97 5.69 -12.68
N GLN A 241 -0.23 5.65 -13.26
CA GLN A 241 -0.71 6.74 -14.10
C GLN A 241 -0.79 8.05 -13.31
N PHE A 242 -1.27 8.00 -12.06
CA PHE A 242 -1.27 9.17 -11.17
C PHE A 242 0.14 9.76 -11.00
N LEU A 243 1.16 8.92 -10.73
CA LEU A 243 2.54 9.38 -10.61
C LEU A 243 3.04 10.03 -11.90
N GLN A 244 2.76 9.42 -13.04
CA GLN A 244 3.12 9.96 -14.34
C GLN A 244 2.43 11.31 -14.61
N THR A 245 1.15 11.46 -14.24
CA THR A 245 0.46 12.74 -14.37
C THR A 245 1.00 13.79 -13.40
N GLN A 246 1.49 13.43 -12.21
CA GLN A 246 2.19 14.40 -11.34
C GLN A 246 3.50 14.89 -11.98
N LEU A 247 4.26 14.00 -12.62
CA LEU A 247 5.47 14.35 -13.37
C LEU A 247 5.14 15.31 -14.53
N GLU A 248 4.10 15.01 -15.31
CA GLU A 248 3.71 15.84 -16.45
C GLU A 248 3.16 17.21 -16.04
N ALA A 249 2.39 17.27 -14.94
CA ALA A 249 1.77 18.50 -14.49
C ALA A 249 2.72 19.44 -13.72
N HIS A 250 3.83 18.92 -13.19
CA HIS A 250 4.75 19.65 -12.30
C HIS A 250 6.21 19.30 -12.61
N ALA A 251 6.57 19.28 -13.89
CA ALA A 251 7.85 18.77 -14.39
C ALA A 251 9.08 19.50 -13.83
N GLU A 252 8.92 20.74 -13.33
CA GLU A 252 9.99 21.50 -12.68
C GLU A 252 10.22 21.12 -11.20
N LEU A 253 9.28 20.41 -10.58
CA LEU A 253 9.34 20.02 -9.16
C LEU A 253 9.45 18.50 -8.95
N VAL A 254 8.92 17.72 -9.89
CA VAL A 254 8.68 16.28 -9.75
C VAL A 254 9.65 15.48 -10.60
N GLU A 255 10.23 14.44 -10.01
CA GLU A 255 10.99 13.40 -10.72
C GLU A 255 10.49 12.02 -10.30
N LEU A 256 10.46 11.07 -11.24
CA LEU A 256 10.19 9.65 -10.94
C LEU A 256 11.49 8.86 -10.97
N VAL A 257 11.74 8.12 -9.90
CA VAL A 257 12.94 7.30 -9.71
C VAL A 257 12.52 5.84 -9.53
N GLN A 258 12.85 5.00 -10.51
CA GLN A 258 12.65 3.56 -10.36
C GLN A 258 13.79 2.98 -9.49
N ILE A 259 13.45 2.49 -8.31
CA ILE A 259 14.43 1.96 -7.33
C ILE A 259 14.67 0.46 -7.49
N GLY A 260 13.82 -0.23 -8.24
CA GLY A 260 13.93 -1.66 -8.49
C GLY A 260 12.71 -2.26 -9.18
N LEU A 261 12.67 -3.58 -9.21
CA LEU A 261 11.58 -4.37 -9.76
C LEU A 261 11.14 -5.42 -8.74
N THR A 262 9.86 -5.74 -8.70
CA THR A 262 9.34 -6.87 -7.93
C THR A 262 9.69 -8.22 -8.58
N ARG A 263 9.34 -9.32 -7.91
CA ARG A 263 9.48 -10.66 -8.50
C ARG A 263 8.67 -10.82 -9.78
N ASN A 264 7.46 -10.26 -9.86
CA ASN A 264 6.65 -10.28 -11.07
C ASN A 264 6.96 -9.10 -12.01
N LYS A 265 8.16 -8.50 -11.90
CA LYS A 265 8.68 -7.47 -12.80
C LYS A 265 7.88 -6.16 -12.83
N ARG A 266 7.10 -5.87 -11.78
CA ARG A 266 6.49 -4.54 -11.62
C ARG A 266 7.53 -3.55 -11.10
N PRO A 267 7.56 -2.32 -11.60
CA PRO A 267 8.51 -1.32 -11.12
C PRO A 267 8.15 -0.86 -9.70
N LEU A 268 9.19 -0.57 -8.93
CA LEU A 268 9.10 0.13 -7.66
C LEU A 268 9.51 1.56 -7.92
N GLU A 269 8.55 2.48 -7.88
CA GLU A 269 8.73 3.87 -8.29
C GLU A 269 8.60 4.80 -7.10
N VAL A 270 9.63 5.62 -6.91
CA VAL A 270 9.67 6.71 -5.95
C VAL A 270 9.40 8.01 -6.68
N ILE A 271 8.44 8.80 -6.21
CA ILE A 271 8.25 10.18 -6.66
C ILE A 271 9.03 11.12 -5.76
N ARG A 272 9.96 11.87 -6.35
CA ARG A 272 10.73 12.92 -5.71
C ARG A 272 10.06 14.27 -5.97
N ILE A 273 9.92 15.08 -4.94
CA ILE A 273 9.40 16.46 -5.01
C ILE A 273 10.42 17.38 -4.34
N SER A 274 11.05 18.26 -5.11
CA SER A 274 12.20 19.05 -4.66
C SER A 274 12.29 20.40 -5.38
N ASN A 275 13.02 21.36 -4.78
CA ASN A 275 13.48 22.58 -5.45
C ASN A 275 14.90 22.46 -6.03
N GLY A 276 15.50 21.26 -6.02
CA GLY A 276 16.84 21.00 -6.52
C GLY A 276 17.99 21.51 -5.64
N ASN A 277 17.72 22.05 -4.45
CA ASN A 277 18.78 22.55 -3.57
C ASN A 277 19.51 21.39 -2.88
N PRO A 278 20.82 21.18 -3.15
CA PRO A 278 21.57 20.06 -2.57
C PRO A 278 21.80 20.17 -1.07
N ARG A 279 21.46 21.30 -0.44
CA ARG A 279 21.52 21.51 1.02
C ARG A 279 20.26 21.08 1.75
N ASN A 280 19.21 20.67 1.04
CA ASN A 280 17.98 20.20 1.68
C ASN A 280 18.21 18.81 2.29
N TRP A 281 17.63 18.58 3.46
CA TRP A 281 17.45 17.23 3.98
C TRP A 281 16.42 16.48 3.14
N ALA A 282 16.62 15.18 2.96
CA ALA A 282 15.64 14.29 2.37
C ALA A 282 14.74 13.66 3.44
N ILE A 283 13.44 13.57 3.15
CA ILE A 283 12.51 12.72 3.90
C ILE A 283 11.97 11.65 2.96
N VAL A 284 12.16 10.38 3.33
CA VAL A 284 11.59 9.23 2.60
C VAL A 284 10.35 8.73 3.31
N VAL A 285 9.28 8.53 2.57
CA VAL A 285 7.99 8.03 3.08
C VAL A 285 7.52 6.87 2.22
N ASP A 286 7.32 5.70 2.81
CA ASP A 286 6.75 4.54 2.11
C ASP A 286 5.34 4.19 2.63
N ALA A 287 4.58 3.53 1.77
CA ALA A 287 3.30 2.93 2.12
C ALA A 287 3.14 1.57 1.42
N GLY A 288 2.16 0.78 1.88
CA GLY A 288 1.76 -0.45 1.21
C GLY A 288 2.80 -1.58 1.26
N LEU A 289 3.62 -1.67 2.32
CA LEU A 289 4.46 -2.86 2.57
C LEU A 289 3.63 -4.13 2.75
N GLN A 290 2.47 -3.99 3.42
CA GLN A 290 1.47 -5.05 3.55
C GLN A 290 0.41 -4.93 2.46
N ALA A 291 0.19 -6.00 1.72
CA ALA A 291 -0.71 -6.00 0.55
C ALA A 291 -2.18 -5.63 0.86
N ARG A 292 -2.73 -6.15 1.96
CA ARG A 292 -4.11 -5.89 2.41
C ARG A 292 -4.37 -4.46 2.92
N ASP A 293 -3.31 -3.68 3.15
CA ASP A 293 -3.43 -2.33 3.66
C ASP A 293 -3.63 -1.33 2.52
N TRP A 294 -4.89 -1.15 2.13
CA TRP A 294 -5.24 -0.27 1.02
C TRP A 294 -5.33 1.19 1.40
N LEU A 295 -5.48 1.49 2.69
CA LEU A 295 -5.59 2.85 3.18
C LEU A 295 -4.26 3.60 3.08
N SER A 296 -3.13 2.95 3.37
CA SER A 296 -1.84 3.62 3.33
C SER A 296 -1.43 4.14 1.94
N PRO A 297 -1.53 3.38 0.83
CA PRO A 297 -1.26 3.92 -0.51
C PRO A 297 -2.24 5.02 -0.93
N ALA A 298 -3.52 4.87 -0.57
CA ALA A 298 -4.56 5.85 -0.91
C ALA A 298 -4.35 7.18 -0.18
N ALA A 299 -4.03 7.13 1.13
CA ALA A 299 -3.74 8.32 1.93
C ALA A 299 -2.41 8.98 1.50
N LEU A 300 -1.40 8.19 1.12
CA LEU A 300 -0.12 8.75 0.68
C LEU A 300 -0.22 9.44 -0.69
N THR A 301 -0.94 8.86 -1.65
CA THR A 301 -1.20 9.52 -2.95
C THR A 301 -2.00 10.81 -2.79
N TYR A 302 -2.92 10.86 -1.82
CA TYR A 302 -3.61 12.10 -1.44
C TYR A 302 -2.63 13.18 -0.97
N ALA A 303 -1.77 12.85 0.00
CA ALA A 303 -0.80 13.78 0.55
C ALA A 303 0.17 14.30 -0.53
N ILE A 304 0.58 13.43 -1.47
CA ILE A 304 1.38 13.80 -2.65
C ILE A 304 0.65 14.83 -3.49
N ALA A 305 -0.60 14.58 -3.90
CA ALA A 305 -1.37 15.48 -4.75
C ALA A 305 -1.61 16.85 -4.09
N LYS A 306 -1.89 16.85 -2.78
CA LYS A 306 -2.02 18.08 -2.00
C LYS A 306 -0.71 18.85 -1.94
N LEU A 307 0.40 18.17 -1.65
CA LEU A 307 1.72 18.78 -1.53
C LEU A 307 2.18 19.40 -2.87
N THR A 308 2.10 18.66 -3.98
CA THR A 308 2.49 19.17 -5.30
C THR A 308 1.64 20.37 -5.70
N HIS A 309 0.32 20.27 -5.56
CA HIS A 309 -0.59 21.36 -5.90
C HIS A 309 -0.30 22.63 -5.08
N LEU A 310 -0.15 22.51 -3.76
CA LEU A 310 0.17 23.67 -2.92
C LEU A 310 1.54 24.26 -3.26
N TRP A 311 2.50 23.44 -3.70
CA TRP A 311 3.82 23.92 -4.08
C TRP A 311 3.75 24.77 -5.35
N SER A 312 3.12 24.27 -6.41
CA SER A 312 3.01 24.97 -7.70
C SER A 312 2.21 26.26 -7.58
N GLU A 313 1.21 26.28 -6.70
CA GLU A 313 0.41 27.46 -6.36
C GLU A 313 1.13 28.46 -5.43
N SER A 314 2.40 28.20 -5.07
CA SER A 314 3.19 29.01 -4.12
C SER A 314 2.55 29.14 -2.73
N LYS A 315 1.61 28.26 -2.39
CA LYS A 315 0.86 28.23 -1.11
C LYS A 315 1.49 27.31 -0.07
N LEU A 316 2.41 26.43 -0.48
CA LEU A 316 3.11 25.51 0.43
C LEU A 316 3.98 26.27 1.44
N GLU A 317 4.07 25.77 2.68
CA GLU A 317 4.87 26.42 3.71
C GLU A 317 6.38 26.42 3.41
N LYS A 318 7.10 27.45 3.85
CA LYS A 318 8.54 27.61 3.58
C LYS A 318 9.38 26.44 4.09
N MET A 319 9.02 25.86 5.23
CA MET A 319 9.71 24.70 5.81
C MET A 319 9.54 23.44 4.95
N MET A 320 8.32 23.19 4.43
CA MET A 320 8.03 22.07 3.54
C MET A 320 8.81 22.18 2.23
N ARG A 321 9.07 23.41 1.75
CA ARG A 321 9.88 23.67 0.54
C ARG A 321 11.39 23.50 0.72
N ARG A 322 11.87 23.32 1.96
CA ARG A 322 13.30 23.12 2.28
C ARG A 322 13.66 21.65 2.47
N ILE A 323 12.76 20.76 2.09
CA ILE A 323 12.89 19.31 2.20
C ILE A 323 12.76 18.73 0.80
N ASP A 324 13.63 17.78 0.50
CA ASP A 324 13.45 16.92 -0.66
C ASP A 324 12.58 15.74 -0.23
N TRP A 325 11.35 15.71 -0.73
CA TRP A 325 10.40 14.65 -0.38
C TRP A 325 10.52 13.49 -1.35
N TYR A 326 10.63 12.29 -0.82
CA TYR A 326 10.68 11.06 -1.60
C TYR A 326 9.57 10.14 -1.13
N PHE A 327 8.61 9.86 -2.00
CA PHE A 327 7.47 9.01 -1.66
C PHE A 327 7.53 7.71 -2.45
N LEU A 328 7.40 6.58 -1.76
CA LEU A 328 7.15 5.26 -2.34
C LEU A 328 5.69 4.89 -2.03
N PRO A 329 4.72 5.23 -2.91
CA PRO A 329 3.29 5.03 -2.60
C PRO A 329 2.91 3.57 -2.42
N LEU A 330 3.66 2.65 -3.03
CA LEU A 330 3.34 1.23 -3.02
C LEU A 330 4.62 0.37 -3.03
N ALA A 331 5.04 -0.05 -1.84
CA ALA A 331 6.24 -0.88 -1.66
C ALA A 331 6.04 -2.36 -2.02
N ASN A 332 4.80 -2.83 -2.13
CA ASN A 332 4.44 -4.21 -2.48
C ASN A 332 3.38 -4.29 -3.60
N PRO A 333 3.70 -3.87 -4.84
CA PRO A 333 2.69 -3.78 -5.89
C PRO A 333 2.15 -5.15 -6.33
N ASP A 334 2.97 -6.21 -6.26
CA ASP A 334 2.53 -7.57 -6.58
C ASP A 334 1.51 -8.10 -5.57
N GLY A 335 1.82 -7.98 -4.28
CA GLY A 335 0.92 -8.38 -3.21
C GLY A 335 -0.35 -7.54 -3.22
N TYR A 336 -0.22 -6.23 -3.40
CA TYR A 336 -1.35 -5.31 -3.47
C TYR A 336 -2.33 -5.69 -4.57
N GLN A 337 -1.85 -5.92 -5.81
CA GLN A 337 -2.70 -6.38 -6.91
C GLN A 337 -3.38 -7.71 -6.61
N TYR A 338 -2.65 -8.67 -6.03
CA TYR A 338 -3.24 -9.94 -5.63
C TYR A 338 -4.33 -9.77 -4.57
N SER A 339 -4.16 -8.83 -3.63
CA SER A 339 -5.19 -8.54 -2.65
C SER A 339 -6.44 -7.93 -3.26
N ARG A 340 -6.29 -7.13 -4.32
CA ARG A 340 -7.42 -6.54 -5.05
C ARG A 340 -8.20 -7.56 -5.87
N GLN A 341 -7.51 -8.55 -6.43
CA GLN A 341 -8.05 -9.43 -7.47
C GLN A 341 -8.39 -10.84 -6.99
N THR A 342 -7.72 -11.35 -5.96
CA THR A 342 -7.80 -12.75 -5.56
C THR A 342 -8.11 -12.92 -4.08
N ASP A 343 -7.32 -12.32 -3.19
CA ASP A 343 -7.49 -12.51 -1.75
C ASP A 343 -7.33 -11.19 -0.98
N ARG A 344 -8.44 -10.57 -0.62
CA ARG A 344 -8.50 -9.27 0.06
C ARG A 344 -7.64 -9.18 1.32
N LEU A 345 -7.41 -10.30 2.00
CA LEU A 345 -6.67 -10.35 3.26
C LEU A 345 -5.19 -10.73 3.09
N TRP A 346 -4.74 -10.93 1.85
CA TRP A 346 -3.35 -11.23 1.53
C TRP A 346 -2.41 -10.14 2.06
N THR A 347 -1.36 -10.51 2.79
CA THR A 347 -0.42 -9.55 3.40
C THR A 347 0.96 -9.52 2.73
N LYS A 348 1.42 -10.65 2.19
CA LYS A 348 2.80 -10.87 1.74
C LYS A 348 3.07 -10.29 0.35
N ASN A 349 4.30 -10.36 -0.13
CA ASN A 349 4.56 -10.24 -1.58
C ASN A 349 4.09 -11.51 -2.33
N ARG A 350 4.43 -11.68 -3.61
CA ARG A 350 3.97 -12.81 -4.44
C ARG A 350 5.06 -13.75 -4.94
N GLY A 351 6.22 -13.77 -4.29
CA GLY A 351 7.29 -14.71 -4.64
C GLY A 351 6.90 -16.17 -4.43
N PHE A 352 7.04 -17.02 -5.45
CA PHE A 352 6.81 -18.46 -5.30
C PHE A 352 8.04 -19.13 -4.69
N ASP A 353 7.84 -19.91 -3.62
CA ASP A 353 8.86 -20.78 -3.04
C ASP A 353 8.64 -22.22 -3.52
N THR A 354 9.55 -22.70 -4.38
CA THR A 354 9.46 -24.04 -4.98
C THR A 354 9.65 -25.16 -3.96
N ALA A 355 10.34 -24.90 -2.84
CA ALA A 355 10.60 -25.91 -1.82
C ALA A 355 9.35 -26.21 -0.98
N SER A 356 8.57 -25.17 -0.64
CA SER A 356 7.35 -25.31 0.17
C SER A 356 6.06 -25.36 -0.66
N GLY A 357 6.09 -24.90 -1.91
CA GLY A 357 4.90 -24.68 -2.74
C GLY A 357 4.05 -23.48 -2.27
N CYS A 358 4.53 -22.72 -1.29
CA CYS A 358 3.84 -21.56 -0.73
C CYS A 358 4.35 -20.26 -1.37
N TYR A 359 3.53 -19.22 -1.28
CA TYR A 359 3.87 -17.93 -1.87
C TYR A 359 4.08 -16.87 -0.80
N GLY A 360 5.02 -16.00 -1.09
CA GLY A 360 5.16 -14.68 -0.49
C GLY A 360 5.97 -14.67 0.80
N VAL A 361 6.64 -13.55 1.02
CA VAL A 361 7.31 -13.14 2.25
C VAL A 361 6.62 -11.88 2.78
N ASN A 362 6.49 -11.78 4.10
CA ASN A 362 6.03 -10.55 4.74
C ASN A 362 7.18 -9.53 4.70
N LEU A 363 7.05 -8.51 3.84
CA LEU A 363 8.12 -7.52 3.63
C LEU A 363 8.44 -6.74 4.90
N ASP A 364 7.45 -6.51 5.75
CA ASP A 364 7.56 -5.84 7.05
C ASP A 364 8.16 -6.75 8.15
N ARG A 365 8.67 -7.93 7.77
CA ARG A 365 9.49 -8.83 8.61
C ARG A 365 10.82 -9.20 7.94
N ASN A 366 11.14 -8.59 6.80
CA ASN A 366 12.24 -9.00 5.94
C ASN A 366 13.47 -8.06 6.01
N PHE A 367 13.47 -7.05 6.88
CA PHE A 367 14.64 -6.22 7.14
C PHE A 367 15.55 -6.87 8.19
N GLU A 368 16.83 -6.49 8.20
CA GLU A 368 17.87 -7.16 9.01
C GLU A 368 17.73 -6.94 10.52
N HIS A 369 17.25 -5.77 10.97
CA HIS A 369 17.17 -5.46 12.39
C HIS A 369 16.11 -6.33 13.09
N GLY A 370 16.53 -7.12 14.08
CA GLY A 370 15.65 -8.07 14.77
C GLY A 370 15.14 -9.21 13.88
N TRP A 371 15.73 -9.43 12.69
CA TRP A 371 15.32 -10.52 11.80
C TRP A 371 15.46 -11.86 12.52
N GLY A 372 14.39 -12.66 12.52
CA GLY A 372 14.40 -13.94 13.21
C GLY A 372 13.77 -13.92 14.61
N ALA A 373 13.56 -12.73 15.19
CA ALA A 373 13.02 -12.59 16.55
C ALA A 373 11.52 -12.94 16.65
N SER A 374 11.06 -13.06 17.90
CA SER A 374 9.67 -13.34 18.26
C SER A 374 8.72 -12.30 17.68
N GLY A 375 7.65 -12.75 17.01
CA GLY A 375 6.75 -11.88 16.22
C GLY A 375 6.88 -12.08 14.70
N SER A 376 7.69 -13.06 14.28
CA SER A 376 7.82 -13.56 12.92
C SER A 376 7.84 -15.10 12.90
N THR A 377 7.75 -15.72 11.73
CA THR A 377 7.86 -17.19 11.57
C THR A 377 8.78 -17.58 10.43
N SER A 378 9.42 -18.75 10.56
CA SER A 378 10.21 -19.39 9.49
C SER A 378 9.37 -20.27 8.57
N ASN A 379 8.07 -20.44 8.83
CA ASN A 379 7.19 -21.25 7.97
C ASN A 379 6.74 -20.44 6.74
N PRO A 380 7.13 -20.84 5.50
CA PRO A 380 6.79 -20.12 4.27
C PRO A 380 5.30 -19.94 4.00
N CYS A 381 4.46 -20.82 4.55
CA CYS A 381 3.03 -20.84 4.29
C CYS A 381 2.23 -19.93 5.24
N LYS A 382 2.88 -19.25 6.18
CA LYS A 382 2.21 -18.37 7.15
C LYS A 382 2.38 -16.89 6.79
N ASN A 383 1.41 -16.08 7.23
CA ASN A 383 1.34 -14.65 6.93
C ASN A 383 2.49 -13.82 7.51
N LEU A 384 3.08 -14.27 8.62
CA LEU A 384 4.23 -13.60 9.26
C LEU A 384 5.58 -14.19 8.80
N TYR A 385 5.61 -14.91 7.67
CA TYR A 385 6.84 -15.50 7.16
C TYR A 385 7.87 -14.41 6.84
N ARG A 386 9.04 -14.48 7.49
CA ARG A 386 10.10 -13.48 7.40
C ARG A 386 11.02 -13.61 6.19
N GLY A 387 10.84 -14.63 5.36
CA GLY A 387 11.77 -15.00 4.29
C GLY A 387 12.88 -15.92 4.77
N ALA A 388 13.70 -16.39 3.82
CA ALA A 388 14.80 -17.31 4.08
C ALA A 388 16.02 -16.62 4.70
N ALA A 389 16.18 -15.32 4.44
CA ALA A 389 17.21 -14.44 5.00
C ALA A 389 16.65 -13.02 5.09
N ALA A 390 17.29 -12.17 5.90
CA ALA A 390 17.06 -10.73 5.81
C ALA A 390 17.37 -10.24 4.39
N PHE A 391 16.53 -9.36 3.87
CA PHE A 391 16.60 -8.84 2.51
C PHE A 391 16.57 -9.93 1.42
N SER A 392 15.87 -11.04 1.66
CA SER A 392 15.67 -12.08 0.63
C SER A 392 14.86 -11.59 -0.56
N GLU A 393 13.99 -10.61 -0.34
CA GLU A 393 13.06 -10.13 -1.35
C GLU A 393 13.65 -8.98 -2.18
N PRO A 394 13.33 -8.88 -3.48
CA PRO A 394 13.79 -7.76 -4.29
C PRO A 394 13.20 -6.42 -3.83
N GLU A 395 11.98 -6.40 -3.29
CA GLU A 395 11.32 -5.18 -2.81
C GLU A 395 12.07 -4.58 -1.62
N SER A 396 12.35 -5.38 -0.58
CA SER A 396 13.10 -4.95 0.60
C SER A 396 14.55 -4.57 0.26
N ARG A 397 15.20 -5.30 -0.66
CA ARG A 397 16.55 -4.94 -1.17
C ARG A 397 16.57 -3.61 -1.91
N SER A 398 15.56 -3.34 -2.72
CA SER A 398 15.49 -2.11 -3.52
C SER A 398 15.33 -0.90 -2.59
N LEU A 399 14.41 -0.98 -1.62
CA LEU A 399 14.24 0.08 -0.61
C LEU A 399 15.51 0.26 0.24
N ARG A 400 16.14 -0.83 0.67
CA ARG A 400 17.42 -0.80 1.39
C ARG A 400 18.51 -0.05 0.61
N ASN A 401 18.73 -0.45 -0.64
CA ASN A 401 19.79 0.12 -1.47
C ASN A 401 19.53 1.61 -1.75
N PHE A 402 18.26 1.97 -1.99
CA PHE A 402 17.86 3.36 -2.16
C PHE A 402 18.16 4.20 -0.91
N LEU A 403 17.74 3.74 0.27
CA LEU A 403 17.98 4.43 1.54
C LEU A 403 19.47 4.54 1.89
N LEU A 404 20.27 3.49 1.65
CA LEU A 404 21.72 3.53 1.85
C LEU A 404 22.40 4.55 0.93
N GLY A 405 21.89 4.74 -0.30
CA GLY A 405 22.37 5.76 -1.23
C GLY A 405 22.09 7.19 -0.77
N MET A 406 21.18 7.38 0.19
CA MET A 406 20.79 8.69 0.72
C MET A 406 21.31 8.96 2.13
N ARG A 407 22.15 8.07 2.68
CA ARG A 407 22.56 8.06 4.09
C ARG A 407 23.05 9.43 4.58
N ASP A 408 23.84 10.13 3.78
CA ASP A 408 24.50 11.38 4.19
C ASP A 408 23.56 12.58 4.30
N TYR A 409 22.38 12.50 3.67
CA TYR A 409 21.41 13.61 3.62
C TYR A 409 19.97 13.17 3.96
N LEU A 410 19.79 11.96 4.50
CA LEU A 410 18.50 11.49 4.99
C LEU A 410 18.20 12.16 6.35
N GLY A 411 17.29 13.12 6.35
CA GLY A 411 16.83 13.80 7.57
C GLY A 411 15.72 13.03 8.29
N GLY A 412 14.92 12.24 7.57
CA GLY A 412 13.93 11.38 8.19
C GLY A 412 13.33 10.29 7.31
N TYR A 413 12.72 9.31 7.98
CA TYR A 413 12.04 8.17 7.38
C TYR A 413 10.69 7.91 8.05
N VAL A 414 9.66 7.70 7.24
CA VAL A 414 8.30 7.39 7.71
C VAL A 414 7.76 6.19 6.94
N SER A 415 7.45 5.10 7.64
CA SER A 415 6.66 4.01 7.06
C SER A 415 5.20 4.14 7.47
N ILE A 416 4.30 4.24 6.49
CA ILE A 416 2.87 4.36 6.70
C ILE A 416 2.23 2.98 6.58
N GLY A 417 1.40 2.62 7.55
CA GLY A 417 0.70 1.35 7.53
C GLY A 417 -0.65 1.38 8.25
N GLY A 418 -1.45 0.36 8.02
CA GLY A 418 -2.68 0.06 8.78
C GLY A 418 -2.45 -1.05 9.81
N TYR A 419 -3.22 -1.11 10.88
CA TYR A 419 -4.10 -0.08 11.46
C TYR A 419 -3.73 0.08 12.94
N GLY A 420 -4.26 1.11 13.60
CA GLY A 420 -4.12 1.27 15.04
C GLY A 420 -4.10 2.70 15.55
N GLN A 421 -4.23 3.71 14.67
CA GLN A 421 -4.18 5.14 15.02
C GLN A 421 -3.04 5.45 15.99
N THR A 422 -1.81 5.18 15.59
CA THR A 422 -0.65 5.31 16.49
C THR A 422 0.56 5.84 15.74
N VAL A 423 1.21 6.85 16.30
CA VAL A 423 2.53 7.34 15.85
C VAL A 423 3.59 6.66 16.69
N THR A 424 4.26 5.66 16.11
CA THR A 424 5.35 4.94 16.77
C THR A 424 6.72 5.39 16.29
N TYR A 425 7.72 5.23 17.14
CA TYR A 425 9.13 5.35 16.80
C TYR A 425 9.89 4.12 17.33
N PRO A 426 11.12 3.86 16.85
CA PRO A 426 11.93 2.76 17.35
C PRO A 426 12.14 2.78 18.87
N TRP A 427 12.33 1.64 19.52
CA TRP A 427 12.50 0.30 18.92
C TRP A 427 11.22 -0.53 18.96
N GLY A 428 11.10 -1.47 18.03
CA GLY A 428 10.04 -2.48 17.99
C GLY A 428 10.39 -3.77 18.72
N ASP A 429 11.65 -4.19 18.74
CA ASP A 429 12.07 -5.49 19.27
C ASP A 429 12.24 -5.50 20.81
N ALA A 430 12.61 -4.38 21.41
CA ALA A 430 12.81 -4.24 22.85
C ALA A 430 12.51 -2.82 23.36
N ASP A 431 12.38 -2.68 24.69
CA ASP A 431 12.22 -1.38 25.37
C ASP A 431 13.56 -0.65 25.53
N TYR A 432 14.26 -0.44 24.42
CA TYR A 432 15.51 0.31 24.36
C TYR A 432 15.27 1.79 24.04
N VAL A 433 16.26 2.61 24.39
CA VAL A 433 16.25 4.05 24.17
C VAL A 433 17.19 4.38 23.02
N THR A 434 16.71 5.06 21.98
CA THR A 434 17.57 5.67 20.95
C THR A 434 18.23 6.94 21.50
N GLU A 435 19.38 7.34 20.95
CA GLU A 435 20.05 8.57 21.38
C GLU A 435 19.17 9.82 21.17
N ASN A 436 18.46 9.87 20.04
CA ASN A 436 17.51 10.93 19.68
C ASN A 436 16.10 10.74 20.28
N GLN A 437 15.87 9.78 21.20
CA GLN A 437 14.52 9.41 21.64
C GLN A 437 13.73 10.58 22.21
N ARG A 438 14.39 11.54 22.88
CA ARG A 438 13.72 12.73 23.41
C ARG A 438 13.08 13.56 22.31
N GLN A 439 13.80 13.77 21.21
CA GLN A 439 13.33 14.50 20.04
C GLN A 439 12.21 13.73 19.34
N LEU A 440 12.38 12.42 19.15
CA LEU A 440 11.34 11.55 18.56
C LEU A 440 10.03 11.62 19.37
N LYS A 441 10.13 11.49 20.69
CA LYS A 441 8.97 11.54 21.59
C LYS A 441 8.29 12.90 21.59
N GLN A 442 9.05 14.00 21.54
CA GLN A 442 8.49 15.35 21.51
C GLN A 442 7.73 15.62 20.21
N THR A 443 8.36 15.31 19.07
CA THR A 443 7.76 15.47 17.75
C THR A 443 6.53 14.57 17.59
N ALA A 444 6.58 13.31 18.02
CA ALA A 444 5.42 12.41 17.97
C ALA A 444 4.24 12.90 18.83
N ARG A 445 4.52 13.46 20.02
CA ARG A 445 3.48 14.11 20.84
C ARG A 445 2.86 15.31 20.14
N GLN A 446 3.69 16.15 19.52
CA GLN A 446 3.19 17.29 18.76
C GLN A 446 2.33 16.85 17.58
N ALA A 447 2.76 15.82 16.85
CA ALA A 447 2.01 15.23 15.75
C ALA A 447 0.62 14.75 16.20
N VAL A 448 0.53 13.97 17.28
CA VAL A 448 -0.76 13.52 17.83
C VAL A 448 -1.67 14.69 18.20
N LEU A 449 -1.11 15.77 18.78
CA LEU A 449 -1.88 16.97 19.10
C LEU A 449 -2.36 17.70 17.84
N SER A 450 -1.54 17.78 16.79
CA SER A 450 -1.93 18.36 15.50
C SER A 450 -3.04 17.55 14.83
N LEU A 451 -2.93 16.23 14.81
CA LEU A 451 -3.97 15.33 14.30
C LEU A 451 -5.29 15.49 15.07
N ARG A 452 -5.22 15.54 16.41
CA ARG A 452 -6.41 15.79 17.23
C ARG A 452 -7.08 17.14 16.92
N ARG A 453 -6.29 18.19 16.65
CA ARG A 453 -6.84 19.50 16.25
C ARG A 453 -7.44 19.50 14.86
N LEU A 454 -6.91 18.67 13.95
CA LEU A 454 -7.35 18.60 12.57
C LEU A 454 -8.77 18.04 12.46
N ASN A 455 -9.02 16.88 13.07
CA ASN A 455 -10.26 16.11 12.89
C ASN A 455 -10.68 15.33 14.15
N GLN A 456 -10.23 15.72 15.34
CA GLN A 456 -10.48 14.99 16.60
C GLN A 456 -9.95 13.55 16.59
N ALA A 457 -8.99 13.22 15.71
CA ALA A 457 -8.44 11.87 15.67
C ALA A 457 -7.69 11.51 16.96
N GLU A 458 -8.02 10.36 17.52
CA GLU A 458 -7.45 9.85 18.76
C GLU A 458 -6.24 8.96 18.48
N TYR A 459 -5.14 9.59 18.04
CA TYR A 459 -3.88 8.88 17.88
C TYR A 459 -3.16 8.68 19.21
N SER A 460 -2.55 7.51 19.38
CA SER A 460 -1.62 7.26 20.49
C SER A 460 -0.16 7.45 20.02
N THR A 461 0.80 7.51 20.95
CA THR A 461 2.23 7.58 20.60
C THR A 461 3.12 6.86 21.62
N GLY A 462 4.21 6.28 21.14
CA GLY A 462 5.24 5.64 21.96
C GLY A 462 6.23 4.85 21.11
N THR A 463 7.17 4.17 21.76
CA THR A 463 8.00 3.18 21.07
C THR A 463 7.13 2.06 20.52
N SER A 464 7.45 1.51 19.35
CA SER A 464 6.75 0.36 18.76
C SER A 464 6.60 -0.81 19.74
N TYR A 465 7.64 -1.11 20.53
CA TYR A 465 7.61 -2.15 21.56
C TYR A 465 6.53 -1.90 22.64
N ARG A 466 6.54 -0.72 23.28
CA ARG A 466 5.55 -0.37 24.32
C ARG A 466 4.12 -0.33 23.79
N GLN A 467 3.92 0.04 22.54
CA GLN A 467 2.61 0.02 21.89
C GLN A 467 2.14 -1.40 21.53
N LYS A 468 2.96 -2.42 21.78
CA LYS A 468 2.77 -3.83 21.37
C LYS A 468 2.63 -4.01 19.86
N LEU A 469 2.96 -2.97 19.09
CA LEU A 469 3.01 -2.97 17.62
C LEU A 469 4.41 -3.37 17.12
N ALA A 470 5.11 -4.20 17.90
CA ALA A 470 6.44 -4.72 17.60
C ALA A 470 6.41 -5.60 16.36
N ARG A 471 7.27 -5.28 15.39
CA ARG A 471 7.35 -5.98 14.10
C ARG A 471 8.81 -6.33 13.81
N PRO A 472 9.34 -7.46 14.33
CA PRO A 472 10.76 -7.78 14.13
C PRO A 472 11.11 -7.87 12.64
N GLY A 473 12.18 -7.21 12.20
CA GLY A 473 12.52 -7.09 10.79
C GLY A 473 11.69 -6.06 10.03
N ASN A 474 11.17 -5.03 10.70
CA ASN A 474 10.54 -3.87 10.03
C ASN A 474 11.58 -2.88 9.50
N SER A 475 11.16 -2.03 8.57
CA SER A 475 12.01 -1.06 7.91
C SER A 475 12.46 0.09 8.83
N ALA A 476 11.57 0.61 9.68
CA ALA A 476 11.86 1.75 10.54
C ALA A 476 13.00 1.46 11.55
N ASP A 477 12.93 0.32 12.25
CA ASP A 477 14.00 -0.08 13.16
C ASP A 477 15.31 -0.30 12.39
N TRP A 478 15.28 -0.88 11.19
CA TRP A 478 16.48 -1.03 10.36
C TRP A 478 17.07 0.32 9.92
N VAL A 479 16.24 1.29 9.53
CA VAL A 479 16.70 2.65 9.18
C VAL A 479 17.34 3.32 10.40
N GLN A 480 16.72 3.21 11.57
CA GLN A 480 17.28 3.74 12.80
C GLN A 480 18.59 3.07 13.22
N ASP A 481 18.77 1.78 12.94
CA ASP A 481 19.98 1.00 13.27
C ASP A 481 21.15 1.17 12.29
N ARG A 482 20.88 1.45 11.01
CA ARG A 482 21.92 1.50 9.97
C ARG A 482 22.21 2.89 9.43
N ILE A 483 21.22 3.78 9.43
CA ILE A 483 21.33 5.13 8.85
C ILE A 483 21.31 6.20 9.94
N GLU A 484 20.52 5.99 10.99
CA GLU A 484 20.39 6.92 12.13
C GLU A 484 19.97 8.36 11.74
N PRO A 485 18.91 8.54 10.92
CA PRO A 485 18.46 9.89 10.58
C PRO A 485 17.83 10.57 11.81
N GLN A 486 17.63 11.90 11.74
CA GLN A 486 17.09 12.67 12.86
C GLN A 486 15.70 12.17 13.29
N PHE A 487 14.86 11.78 12.32
CA PHE A 487 13.49 11.34 12.56
C PHE A 487 13.17 9.99 11.92
N VAL A 488 12.68 9.05 12.72
CA VAL A 488 12.18 7.75 12.24
C VAL A 488 10.85 7.44 12.90
N TYR A 489 9.82 7.19 12.09
CA TYR A 489 8.48 6.85 12.58
C TYR A 489 7.80 5.75 11.78
N ASN A 490 6.92 4.99 12.43
CA ASN A 490 5.81 4.34 11.74
C ASN A 490 4.51 5.07 12.08
N LEU A 491 3.74 5.44 11.05
CA LEU A 491 2.41 6.01 11.17
C LEU A 491 1.37 4.92 10.92
N PHE A 492 0.74 4.44 11.98
CA PHE A 492 -0.39 3.52 11.87
C PHE A 492 -1.70 4.29 11.72
N LEU A 493 -2.28 4.24 10.53
CA LEU A 493 -3.51 4.95 10.18
C LEU A 493 -4.75 4.35 10.87
N LYS A 494 -5.90 4.94 10.56
CA LYS A 494 -7.21 4.48 11.04
C LYS A 494 -7.45 3.00 10.73
N ASP A 495 -8.23 2.30 11.55
CA ASP A 495 -8.84 2.69 12.82
C ASP A 495 -8.22 1.90 13.99
N GLN A 496 -8.92 1.82 15.12
CA GLN A 496 -8.54 1.01 16.28
C GLN A 496 -9.15 -0.42 16.25
N GLY A 497 -9.61 -0.88 15.08
CA GLY A 497 -10.04 -2.26 14.82
C GLY A 497 -11.52 -2.44 14.46
N ARG A 498 -12.33 -1.37 14.30
CA ARG A 498 -13.74 -1.48 13.90
C ARG A 498 -13.86 -2.01 12.47
N TYR A 499 -13.07 -1.48 11.56
CA TYR A 499 -12.92 -1.92 10.18
C TYR A 499 -11.56 -2.62 9.97
N GLY A 500 -10.54 -2.23 10.74
CA GLY A 500 -9.19 -2.77 10.59
C GLY A 500 -8.65 -2.51 9.18
N TYR A 501 -8.26 -3.58 8.47
CA TYR A 501 -7.80 -3.48 7.08
C TYR A 501 -8.92 -3.27 6.05
N LEU A 502 -10.19 -3.39 6.45
CA LEU A 502 -11.36 -3.27 5.58
C LEU A 502 -12.02 -1.89 5.68
N MET A 503 -11.18 -0.86 5.77
CA MET A 503 -11.65 0.53 5.91
C MET A 503 -12.50 0.97 4.72
N PRO A 504 -13.71 1.51 4.94
CA PRO A 504 -14.54 2.07 3.87
C PRO A 504 -13.85 3.25 3.15
N PRO A 505 -14.11 3.47 1.84
CA PRO A 505 -13.40 4.50 1.08
C PRO A 505 -13.65 5.95 1.52
N HIS A 506 -14.72 6.25 2.26
CA HIS A 506 -15.01 7.61 2.72
C HIS A 506 -13.98 8.15 3.72
N TYR A 507 -13.17 7.28 4.32
CA TYR A 507 -12.05 7.65 5.20
C TYR A 507 -10.74 7.98 4.46
N ILE A 508 -10.67 7.80 3.14
CA ILE A 508 -9.43 8.02 2.37
C ILE A 508 -8.99 9.49 2.48
N VAL A 509 -9.91 10.44 2.26
CA VAL A 509 -9.58 11.88 2.28
C VAL A 509 -9.17 12.32 3.68
N GLU A 510 -9.92 11.93 4.70
CA GLU A 510 -9.60 12.24 6.09
C GLU A 510 -8.23 11.68 6.48
N SER A 511 -7.93 10.43 6.12
CA SER A 511 -6.63 9.81 6.41
C SER A 511 -5.49 10.44 5.60
N GLY A 512 -5.76 10.89 4.38
CA GLY A 512 -4.80 11.63 3.56
C GLY A 512 -4.44 12.99 4.16
N GLU A 513 -5.43 13.68 4.76
CA GLU A 513 -5.21 14.92 5.52
C GLU A 513 -4.36 14.68 6.76
N GLU A 514 -4.61 13.58 7.49
CA GLU A 514 -3.78 13.17 8.63
C GLU A 514 -2.33 12.89 8.21
N VAL A 515 -2.12 12.18 7.09
CA VAL A 515 -0.76 11.95 6.54
C VAL A 515 -0.09 13.29 6.23
N TYR A 516 -0.77 14.19 5.51
CA TYR A 516 -0.19 15.50 5.17
C TYR A 516 0.17 16.31 6.42
N GLU A 517 -0.70 16.38 7.44
CA GLU A 517 -0.43 17.11 8.67
C GLU A 517 0.70 16.47 9.50
N PHE A 518 0.84 15.14 9.45
CA PHE A 518 1.96 14.46 10.07
C PHE A 518 3.29 14.84 9.42
N LEU A 519 3.37 14.81 8.09
CA LEU A 519 4.56 15.24 7.34
C LEU A 519 4.89 16.71 7.60
N ARG A 520 3.87 17.58 7.66
CA ARG A 520 4.02 18.98 8.04
C ARG A 520 4.63 19.15 9.43
N THR A 521 4.20 18.34 10.39
CA THR A 521 4.76 18.36 11.76
C THR A 521 6.22 17.92 11.78
N ILE A 522 6.61 16.90 11.00
CA ILE A 522 8.03 16.51 10.90
C ILE A 522 8.85 17.65 10.29
N ALA A 523 8.36 18.28 9.21
CA ALA A 523 9.03 19.40 8.57
C ALA A 523 9.24 20.61 9.50
N GLN A 524 8.33 20.85 10.45
CA GLN A 524 8.49 21.89 11.47
C GLN A 524 9.64 21.61 12.44
N GLN A 525 9.96 20.33 12.68
CA GLN A 525 10.95 19.89 13.67
C GLN A 525 12.32 19.60 13.04
N LEU A 526 12.36 19.39 11.72
CA LEU A 526 13.59 19.21 10.96
C LEU A 526 14.24 20.58 10.68
N GLN A 527 15.37 20.84 11.32
CA GLN A 527 16.12 22.10 11.23
C GLN A 527 17.41 21.95 10.41
#